data_AF-A0A3P7ICG0-F1
#
_entry.id   AF-A0A3P7ICG0-F1
#
_cell.length_a   1.000
_cell.length_b   1.000
_cell.length_c   1.000
_cell.angle_alpha   90.00
_cell.angle_beta   90.00
_cell.angle_gamma   90.00
#
_symmetry.space_group_name_H-M   'P 1'
#
loop_
_entity.id
_entity.type
_entity.pdbx_description
1 polymer ?
#
loop_
_entity_poly.entity_id
_entity_poly.type
_entity_poly.pdbx_seq_one_letter_code
_entity_poly.pdbx_strand_id
1 'polypeptide(L)'
;MTADDRIKFLQEANIMRGFRHENVIRLHGVCTSKEPIMIVMELCPGGSLSSRLQDLKDQSTTFMVQQEEWHTCKVKTLFIGKLLSSRSYYDRATTVYRDIAARNCLLGENECVKISDFGLSFIGKTLREKKLKKVPLRWLSPETLKSGVYSTKTDVYSFSVMMWEIFSFGQLPFYKYDNRVLRKLIIQKKVTLSKCLGEIPPEMEELRLRCMDYDPNKRPDFIEIEAIISEMPDVIKPKPPSWWTRISTAISDYIYGRVYT
;
A
#
# COMPACT_ATOMS: atom_id res chain seq x y z
N MET A 1 -13.63 -4.98 -23.51
CA MET A 1 -13.26 -3.77 -22.75
C MET A 1 -14.08 -2.60 -23.29
N THR A 2 -14.85 -1.90 -22.46
CA THR A 2 -15.56 -0.69 -22.93
C THR A 2 -14.57 0.45 -23.19
N ALA A 3 -14.98 1.52 -23.87
CA ALA A 3 -14.13 2.70 -24.06
C ALA A 3 -13.67 3.30 -22.70
N ASP A 4 -14.58 3.33 -21.72
CA ASP A 4 -14.28 3.80 -20.37
C ASP A 4 -13.25 2.91 -19.66
N ASP A 5 -13.35 1.59 -19.83
CA ASP A 5 -12.38 0.65 -19.27
C ASP A 5 -10.99 0.82 -19.91
N ARG A 6 -10.92 1.10 -21.23
CA ARG A 6 -9.65 1.42 -21.90
C ARG A 6 -9.01 2.68 -21.33
N ILE A 7 -9.80 3.73 -21.12
CA ILE A 7 -9.31 5.00 -20.58
C ILE A 7 -8.74 4.78 -19.18
N LYS A 8 -9.44 4.04 -18.31
CA LYS A 8 -8.96 3.72 -16.96
C LYS A 8 -7.67 2.90 -16.99
N PHE A 9 -7.60 1.91 -17.88
CA PHE A 9 -6.42 1.07 -18.03
C PHE A 9 -5.19 1.89 -18.45
N LEU A 10 -5.35 2.81 -19.42
CA LEU A 10 -4.24 3.69 -19.83
C LEU A 10 -3.93 4.80 -18.80
N GLN A 11 -4.94 5.24 -18.03
CA GLN A 11 -4.73 6.17 -16.91
C GLN A 11 -3.85 5.55 -15.83
N GLU A 12 -4.08 4.29 -15.49
CA GLU A 12 -3.23 3.53 -14.55
C GLU A 12 -1.76 3.55 -15.02
N ALA A 13 -1.50 3.15 -16.26
CA ALA A 13 -0.15 3.18 -16.82
C ALA A 13 0.48 4.59 -16.81
N ASN A 14 -0.32 5.63 -17.09
CA ASN A 14 0.15 7.02 -17.06
C ASN A 14 0.55 7.47 -15.66
N ILE A 15 -0.19 7.07 -14.63
CA ILE A 15 0.15 7.34 -13.22
C ILE A 15 1.44 6.59 -12.86
N MET A 16 1.50 5.28 -13.15
CA MET A 16 2.66 4.44 -12.86
C MET A 16 3.96 4.97 -13.48
N ARG A 17 3.89 5.52 -14.71
CA ARG A 17 5.04 6.12 -15.40
C ARG A 17 5.72 7.23 -14.59
N GLY A 18 4.97 7.93 -13.73
CA GLY A 18 5.49 9.00 -12.87
C GLY A 18 6.34 8.50 -11.70
N PHE A 19 6.22 7.22 -11.34
CA PHE A 19 6.90 6.63 -10.19
C PHE A 19 8.17 5.89 -10.61
N ARG A 20 9.27 6.18 -9.91
CA ARG A 20 10.52 5.44 -9.99
C ARG A 20 11.07 5.25 -8.59
N HIS A 21 10.75 4.12 -7.97
CA HIS A 21 11.18 3.81 -6.62
C HIS A 21 11.30 2.29 -6.42
N GLU A 22 12.21 1.85 -5.55
CA GLU A 22 12.38 0.43 -5.22
C GLU A 22 11.07 -0.21 -4.74
N ASN A 23 10.27 0.56 -4.01
CA ASN A 23 9.05 0.12 -3.33
C ASN A 23 7.76 0.47 -4.07
N VAL A 24 7.87 0.79 -5.37
CA VAL A 24 6.72 0.94 -6.27
C VAL A 24 6.96 0.02 -7.46
N ILE A 25 5.91 -0.65 -7.92
CA ILE A 25 5.99 -1.54 -9.08
C ILE A 25 6.45 -0.75 -10.32
N ARG A 26 7.53 -1.20 -10.96
CA ARG A 26 8.09 -0.55 -12.14
C ARG A 26 7.26 -0.90 -13.37
N LEU A 27 6.78 0.14 -14.05
CA LEU A 27 6.23 0.03 -15.40
C LEU A 27 7.37 -0.09 -16.41
N HIS A 28 7.34 -1.13 -17.25
CA HIS A 28 8.23 -1.27 -18.40
C HIS A 28 7.64 -0.63 -19.65
N GLY A 29 6.32 -0.69 -19.85
CA GLY A 29 5.66 -0.04 -20.97
C GLY A 29 4.22 -0.49 -21.17
N VAL A 30 3.62 -0.02 -22.26
CA VAL A 30 2.27 -0.42 -22.69
C VAL A 30 2.33 -0.95 -24.13
N CYS A 31 1.62 -2.04 -24.40
CA CYS A 31 1.45 -2.58 -25.74
C CYS A 31 0.05 -2.21 -26.23
N THR A 32 -0.03 -1.23 -27.14
CA THR A 32 -1.30 -0.70 -27.68
C THR A 32 -1.54 -1.08 -29.14
N SER A 33 -0.56 -1.72 -29.81
CA SER A 33 -0.61 -1.99 -31.24
C SER A 33 -1.63 -3.06 -31.65
N LYS A 34 -2.01 -3.96 -30.74
CA LYS A 34 -3.00 -5.02 -30.96
C LYS A 34 -3.82 -5.22 -29.69
N GLU A 35 -5.05 -5.72 -29.85
CA GLU A 35 -5.86 -6.17 -28.73
C GLU A 35 -5.43 -7.57 -28.26
N PRO A 36 -5.50 -7.85 -26.94
CA PRO A 36 -5.83 -6.90 -25.88
C PRO A 36 -4.67 -5.91 -25.63
N ILE A 37 -4.99 -4.67 -25.27
CA ILE A 37 -3.98 -3.72 -24.76
C ILE A 37 -3.37 -4.31 -23.49
N MET A 38 -2.04 -4.24 -23.36
CA MET A 38 -1.31 -4.78 -22.20
C MET A 38 -0.48 -3.71 -21.50
N ILE A 39 -0.38 -3.80 -20.17
CA ILE A 39 0.59 -3.08 -19.35
C ILE A 39 1.67 -4.08 -18.96
N VAL A 40 2.92 -3.77 -19.28
CA VAL A 40 4.08 -4.61 -18.97
C VAL A 40 4.78 -4.00 -17.77
N MET A 41 4.92 -4.78 -16.69
CA MET A 41 5.49 -4.37 -15.41
C MET A 41 6.58 -5.34 -14.97
N GLU A 42 7.38 -4.95 -13.97
CA GLU A 42 8.32 -5.88 -13.35
C GLU A 42 7.58 -7.07 -12.70
N LEU A 43 8.24 -8.22 -12.65
CA LEU A 43 7.71 -9.42 -12.02
C LEU A 43 8.07 -9.45 -10.53
N CYS A 44 7.07 -9.65 -9.68
CA CYS A 44 7.25 -9.86 -8.24
C CYS A 44 7.04 -11.35 -7.91
N PRO A 45 8.11 -12.17 -7.80
CA PRO A 45 7.98 -13.62 -7.68
C PRO A 45 7.36 -14.08 -6.36
N GLY A 46 7.37 -13.25 -5.31
CA GLY A 46 6.77 -13.56 -4.02
C GLY A 46 5.26 -13.35 -3.95
N GLY A 47 4.62 -12.93 -5.05
CA GLY A 47 3.17 -12.71 -5.10
C GLY A 47 2.71 -11.54 -4.23
N SER A 48 1.46 -11.59 -3.76
CA SER A 48 0.90 -10.54 -2.91
C SER A 48 1.32 -10.69 -1.45
N LEU A 49 1.53 -9.56 -0.76
CA LEU A 49 1.79 -9.54 0.67
C LEU A 49 0.63 -10.17 1.46
N SER A 50 -0.62 -9.97 1.02
CA SER A 50 -1.78 -10.60 1.67
C SER A 50 -1.71 -12.14 1.63
N SER A 51 -1.35 -12.74 0.49
CA SER A 51 -1.17 -14.19 0.37
C SER A 51 -0.03 -14.68 1.26
N ARG A 52 1.13 -14.01 1.18
CA ARG A 52 2.29 -14.34 2.00
C ARG A 52 1.97 -14.32 3.50
N LEU A 53 1.23 -13.30 3.96
CA LEU A 53 0.82 -13.19 5.37
C LEU A 53 -0.06 -14.37 5.82
N GLN A 54 -0.92 -14.89 4.93
CA GLN A 54 -1.79 -16.04 5.22
C GLN A 54 -0.97 -17.34 5.28
N ASP A 55 -0.03 -17.55 4.34
CA ASP A 55 0.86 -18.72 4.37
C ASP A 55 1.62 -18.83 5.70
N LEU A 56 2.03 -17.68 6.25
CA LEU A 56 2.78 -17.62 7.50
C LEU A 56 1.92 -17.88 8.73
N LYS A 57 0.63 -17.58 8.66
CA LYS A 57 -0.33 -18.00 9.69
C LYS A 57 -0.44 -19.52 9.74
N ASP A 58 -0.52 -20.17 8.59
CA ASP A 58 -0.69 -21.62 8.49
C ASP A 58 0.60 -22.39 8.83
N GLN A 59 1.76 -21.78 8.64
CA GLN A 59 3.05 -22.36 9.08
C GLN A 59 3.23 -22.28 10.60
N SER A 60 2.73 -21.22 11.25
CA SER A 60 2.83 -21.03 12.70
C SER A 60 2.08 -22.07 13.54
N THR A 61 1.13 -22.80 12.94
CA THR A 61 0.38 -23.87 13.60
C THR A 61 1.06 -25.24 13.53
N THR A 62 2.13 -25.41 12.74
CA THR A 62 2.69 -26.75 12.43
C THR A 62 4.11 -26.98 12.95
N PHE A 63 4.96 -25.96 13.16
CA PHE A 63 6.33 -26.16 13.67
C PHE A 63 6.79 -25.03 14.62
N MET A 64 7.11 -25.39 15.86
CA MET A 64 7.62 -24.49 16.92
C MET A 64 9.13 -24.16 16.83
N VAL A 65 9.82 -24.46 15.73
CA VAL A 65 11.29 -24.34 15.70
C VAL A 65 11.75 -23.80 14.35
N GLN A 66 12.44 -22.64 14.38
CA GLN A 66 13.21 -22.00 13.31
C GLN A 66 12.44 -21.24 12.19
N GLN A 67 11.83 -20.09 12.52
CA GLN A 67 11.84 -18.89 11.65
C GLN A 67 11.62 -17.63 12.51
N GLU A 68 12.64 -17.22 13.27
CA GLU A 68 12.63 -15.98 14.05
C GLU A 68 12.56 -14.71 13.17
N GLU A 69 12.87 -14.79 11.87
CA GLU A 69 12.97 -13.60 11.02
C GLU A 69 11.61 -13.02 10.60
N TRP A 70 10.60 -13.82 10.31
CA TRP A 70 9.28 -13.31 9.87
C TRP A 70 8.30 -13.03 11.02
N HIS A 71 8.46 -13.72 12.15
CA HIS A 71 7.64 -13.48 13.35
C HIS A 71 7.99 -12.18 14.07
N THR A 72 9.12 -11.56 13.75
CA THR A 72 9.52 -10.33 14.41
C THR A 72 8.87 -9.11 13.74
N CYS A 73 8.29 -8.20 14.53
CA CYS A 73 7.73 -6.88 14.14
C CYS A 73 8.58 -6.07 13.14
N LYS A 74 9.85 -6.43 13.07
CA LYS A 74 10.92 -5.96 12.21
C LYS A 74 10.65 -6.04 10.69
N VAL A 75 10.17 -7.16 10.15
CA VAL A 75 9.89 -7.28 8.68
C VAL A 75 8.62 -6.54 8.29
N LYS A 76 7.64 -6.53 9.21
CA LYS A 76 6.37 -5.80 9.06
C LYS A 76 6.60 -4.29 9.02
N THR A 77 7.54 -3.79 9.83
CA THR A 77 7.89 -2.37 9.86
C THR A 77 8.82 -1.93 8.71
N LEU A 78 9.67 -2.84 8.22
CA LEU A 78 10.44 -2.64 7.00
C LEU A 78 9.56 -2.27 5.80
N PHE A 79 8.40 -2.91 5.66
CA PHE A 79 7.45 -2.61 4.58
C PHE A 79 6.85 -1.23 4.74
N ILE A 80 6.42 -0.89 5.94
CA ILE A 80 5.84 0.40 6.28
C ILE A 80 6.87 1.53 6.01
N GLY A 81 8.14 1.38 6.41
CA GLY A 81 9.20 2.37 6.13
C GLY A 81 9.59 2.46 4.65
N LYS A 82 9.65 1.33 3.94
CA LYS A 82 9.97 1.26 2.51
C LYS A 82 8.92 1.97 1.63
N LEU A 83 7.63 1.80 1.96
CA LEU A 83 6.52 2.47 1.28
C LEU A 83 6.61 4.00 1.38
N LEU A 84 7.16 4.50 2.49
CA LEU A 84 7.24 5.92 2.82
C LEU A 84 8.52 6.60 2.35
N SER A 85 9.64 5.86 2.29
CA SER A 85 10.97 6.34 1.86
C SER A 85 11.09 6.77 0.40
N SER A 86 10.00 6.68 -0.35
CA SER A 86 9.93 7.27 -1.68
C SER A 86 9.90 8.78 -1.59
N ARG A 87 11.08 9.39 -1.42
CA ARG A 87 11.26 10.85 -1.53
C ARG A 87 10.75 11.40 -2.88
N SER A 88 10.61 10.53 -3.89
CA SER A 88 9.92 10.79 -5.16
C SER A 88 8.39 10.98 -5.05
N TYR A 89 7.75 10.58 -3.95
CA TYR A 89 6.33 10.75 -3.64
C TYR A 89 5.98 12.20 -3.29
N TYR A 90 6.94 12.95 -2.71
CA TYR A 90 6.70 14.31 -2.21
C TYR A 90 6.95 15.39 -3.24
N ASP A 91 7.87 15.17 -4.19
CA ASP A 91 8.30 16.20 -5.14
C ASP A 91 7.61 16.10 -6.51
N ARG A 92 6.77 15.07 -6.74
CA ARG A 92 6.01 14.90 -7.99
C ARG A 92 4.53 14.58 -7.71
N ALA A 93 3.76 15.65 -7.52
CA ALA A 93 2.32 15.76 -7.73
C ALA A 93 1.41 14.80 -6.94
N THR A 94 0.96 15.26 -5.75
CA THR A 94 -0.38 15.05 -5.14
C THR A 94 -1.14 13.79 -5.57
N THR A 95 -0.56 12.60 -5.51
CA THR A 95 -1.27 11.38 -5.93
C THR A 95 -2.02 10.84 -4.72
N VAL A 96 -3.31 10.56 -4.93
CA VAL A 96 -4.17 9.91 -3.96
C VAL A 96 -4.42 8.49 -4.44
N TYR A 97 -3.98 7.51 -3.66
CA TYR A 97 -3.92 6.11 -4.05
C TYR A 97 -5.28 5.43 -4.04
N ARG A 98 -6.08 5.70 -3.00
CA ARG A 98 -7.47 5.26 -2.81
C ARG A 98 -7.68 3.77 -2.58
N ASP A 99 -6.64 2.94 -2.73
CA ASP A 99 -6.71 1.51 -2.44
C ASP A 99 -5.46 0.94 -1.74
N ILE A 100 -4.99 1.62 -0.69
CA ILE A 100 -3.89 1.12 0.12
C ILE A 100 -4.39 -0.08 0.94
N ALA A 101 -3.85 -1.26 0.64
CA ALA A 101 -4.16 -2.52 1.31
C ALA A 101 -3.04 -3.54 1.08
N ALA A 102 -2.93 -4.53 1.97
CA ALA A 102 -1.90 -5.57 1.85
C ALA A 102 -2.00 -6.38 0.54
N ARG A 103 -3.20 -6.57 -0.02
CA ARG A 103 -3.40 -7.25 -1.32
C ARG A 103 -2.80 -6.50 -2.51
N ASN A 104 -2.64 -5.18 -2.39
CA ASN A 104 -2.08 -4.30 -3.41
C ASN A 104 -0.57 -4.05 -3.20
N CYS A 105 0.05 -4.77 -2.27
CA CYS A 105 1.49 -4.82 -2.10
C CYS A 105 2.01 -6.15 -2.66
N LEU A 106 3.01 -6.10 -3.51
CA LEU A 106 3.67 -7.27 -4.11
C LEU A 106 5.06 -7.48 -3.53
N LEU A 107 5.54 -8.72 -3.54
CA LEU A 107 6.85 -9.12 -3.04
C LEU A 107 7.80 -9.42 -4.20
N GLY A 108 8.76 -8.53 -4.40
CA GLY A 108 9.90 -8.72 -5.30
C GLY A 108 10.92 -9.71 -4.77
N GLU A 109 12.09 -9.73 -5.40
CA GLU A 109 13.24 -10.49 -4.89
C GLU A 109 13.62 -10.05 -3.46
N ASN A 110 14.11 -11.00 -2.65
CA ASN A 110 14.49 -10.79 -1.25
C ASN A 110 13.36 -10.17 -0.40
N GLU A 111 12.12 -10.57 -0.68
CA GLU A 111 10.90 -10.08 -0.03
C GLU A 111 10.74 -8.55 -0.09
N CYS A 112 11.26 -7.88 -1.12
CA CYS A 112 11.08 -6.44 -1.26
C CYS A 112 9.62 -6.07 -1.56
N VAL A 113 8.93 -5.38 -0.64
CA VAL A 113 7.57 -4.89 -0.91
C VAL A 113 7.54 -3.74 -1.90
N LYS A 114 6.58 -3.83 -2.82
CA LYS A 114 6.28 -2.88 -3.88
C LYS A 114 4.79 -2.57 -3.90
N ILE A 115 4.42 -1.29 -3.85
CA ILE A 115 3.06 -0.83 -4.11
C ILE A 115 2.70 -1.15 -5.56
N SER A 116 1.49 -1.65 -5.79
CA SER A 116 0.96 -2.04 -7.09
C SER A 116 -0.54 -1.85 -7.18
N ASP A 117 -1.11 -1.82 -8.38
CA ASP A 117 -2.52 -1.53 -8.64
C ASP A 117 -2.88 -0.05 -8.43
N PHE A 118 -2.57 0.75 -9.45
CA PHE A 118 -2.87 2.18 -9.48
C PHE A 118 -4.23 2.46 -10.15
N GLY A 119 -5.04 1.43 -10.40
CA GLY A 119 -6.27 1.54 -11.21
C GLY A 119 -7.34 2.45 -10.60
N LEU A 120 -7.27 2.72 -9.29
CA LEU A 120 -8.15 3.66 -8.58
C LEU A 120 -7.47 5.01 -8.26
N SER A 121 -6.17 5.12 -8.50
CA SER A 121 -5.37 6.30 -8.12
C SER A 121 -5.77 7.55 -8.90
N PHE A 122 -5.50 8.71 -8.31
CA PHE A 122 -5.85 10.01 -8.86
C PHE A 122 -4.73 11.03 -8.61
N ILE A 123 -4.38 11.82 -9.63
CA ILE A 123 -3.43 12.92 -9.51
C ILE A 123 -4.20 14.21 -9.18
N GLY A 124 -4.10 14.66 -7.94
CA GLY A 124 -4.64 15.93 -7.45
C GLY A 124 -4.78 15.95 -5.92
N LYS A 125 -4.90 17.14 -5.31
CA LYS A 125 -4.94 17.27 -3.84
C LYS A 125 -6.13 16.57 -3.19
N THR A 126 -7.29 16.70 -3.82
CA THR A 126 -8.56 16.19 -3.30
C THR A 126 -9.44 15.74 -4.46
N LEU A 127 -10.08 14.58 -4.31
CA LEU A 127 -11.11 14.08 -5.20
C LEU A 127 -12.42 13.95 -4.43
N ARG A 128 -13.55 14.28 -5.03
CA ARG A 128 -14.88 14.05 -4.45
C ARG A 128 -15.75 13.25 -5.41
N GLU A 129 -16.09 12.02 -5.03
CA GLU A 129 -17.01 11.17 -5.77
C GLU A 129 -18.44 11.29 -5.25
N LYS A 130 -19.39 11.53 -6.15
CA LYS A 130 -20.82 11.59 -5.80
C LYS A 130 -21.38 10.24 -5.35
N LYS A 131 -20.83 9.13 -5.85
CA LYS A 131 -21.27 7.76 -5.56
C LYS A 131 -20.06 6.85 -5.43
N LEU A 132 -19.97 6.15 -4.30
CA LEU A 132 -18.94 5.14 -4.06
C LEU A 132 -19.40 3.79 -4.64
N LYS A 133 -18.95 3.47 -5.85
CA LYS A 133 -19.26 2.19 -6.52
C LYS A 133 -17.98 1.38 -6.66
N LYS A 134 -18.02 0.08 -6.33
CA LYS A 134 -16.88 -0.84 -6.42
C LYS A 134 -15.62 -0.32 -5.69
N VAL A 135 -15.80 0.12 -4.45
CA VAL A 135 -14.71 0.68 -3.62
C VAL A 135 -14.30 -0.30 -2.52
N PRO A 136 -13.05 -0.23 -2.03
CA PRO A 136 -12.54 -1.07 -0.94
C PRO A 136 -13.08 -0.61 0.43
N LEU A 137 -14.39 -0.73 0.65
CA LEU A 137 -15.13 -0.12 1.77
C LEU A 137 -14.46 -0.27 3.15
N ARG A 138 -13.84 -1.42 3.43
CA ARG A 138 -13.22 -1.75 4.72
C ARG A 138 -11.91 -1.00 5.01
N TRP A 139 -11.30 -0.40 3.99
CA TRP A 139 -10.08 0.42 4.09
C TRP A 139 -10.37 1.92 4.02
N LEU A 140 -11.60 2.32 3.71
CA LEU A 140 -11.96 3.72 3.51
C LEU A 140 -12.12 4.48 4.83
N SER A 141 -11.68 5.73 4.84
CA SER A 141 -11.82 6.62 5.99
C SER A 141 -13.28 7.08 6.22
N PRO A 142 -13.62 7.54 7.43
CA PRO A 142 -14.98 7.99 7.76
C PRO A 142 -15.49 9.11 6.84
N GLU A 143 -14.64 10.07 6.47
CA GLU A 143 -14.99 11.18 5.59
C GLU A 143 -15.21 10.74 4.13
N THR A 144 -14.46 9.74 3.64
CA THR A 144 -14.75 9.09 2.36
C THR A 144 -16.09 8.38 2.42
N LEU A 145 -16.33 7.55 3.45
CA LEU A 145 -17.60 6.85 3.63
C LEU A 145 -18.79 7.81 3.85
N LYS A 146 -18.58 8.98 4.44
CA LYS A 146 -19.66 9.95 4.66
C LYS A 146 -19.96 10.76 3.41
N SER A 147 -18.92 11.21 2.69
CA SER A 147 -19.05 12.29 1.72
C SER A 147 -18.32 12.07 0.39
N GLY A 148 -17.68 10.93 0.22
CA GLY A 148 -16.96 10.56 -1.01
C GLY A 148 -15.68 11.35 -1.24
N VAL A 149 -15.13 11.98 -0.20
CA VAL A 149 -13.88 12.75 -0.26
C VAL A 149 -12.69 11.82 -0.17
N TYR A 150 -11.71 11.99 -1.04
CA TYR A 150 -10.40 11.34 -1.01
C TYR A 150 -9.30 12.39 -1.01
N SER A 151 -8.24 12.13 -0.26
CA SER A 151 -7.02 12.94 -0.18
C SER A 151 -5.86 12.08 0.34
N THR A 152 -4.65 12.63 0.39
CA THR A 152 -3.52 11.91 1.03
C THR A 152 -3.79 11.55 2.49
N LYS A 153 -4.60 12.33 3.22
CA LYS A 153 -5.01 11.99 4.59
C LYS A 153 -6.00 10.83 4.64
N THR A 154 -6.79 10.57 3.60
CA THR A 154 -7.62 9.37 3.51
C THR A 154 -6.76 8.13 3.28
N ASP A 155 -5.69 8.27 2.50
CA ASP A 155 -4.71 7.20 2.30
C ASP A 155 -3.96 6.85 3.60
N VAL A 156 -3.64 7.85 4.45
CA VAL A 156 -3.06 7.62 5.80
C VAL A 156 -4.00 6.75 6.67
N TYR A 157 -5.31 6.95 6.57
CA TYR A 157 -6.27 6.08 7.26
C TYR A 157 -6.22 4.65 6.72
N SER A 158 -6.23 4.47 5.39
CA SER A 158 -6.12 3.16 4.76
C SER A 158 -4.80 2.46 5.11
N PHE A 159 -3.72 3.23 5.24
CA PHE A 159 -2.42 2.75 5.70
C PHE A 159 -2.48 2.18 7.12
N SER A 160 -3.18 2.84 8.05
CA SER A 160 -3.44 2.30 9.39
C SER A 160 -4.17 0.96 9.37
N VAL A 161 -5.15 0.81 8.47
CA VAL A 161 -5.87 -0.47 8.27
C VAL A 161 -4.91 -1.53 7.71
N MET A 162 -4.03 -1.18 6.78
CA MET A 162 -3.02 -2.10 6.24
C MET A 162 -1.98 -2.51 7.29
N MET A 163 -1.54 -1.60 8.16
CA MET A 163 -0.70 -1.97 9.31
C MET A 163 -1.41 -3.06 10.14
N TRP A 164 -2.70 -2.87 10.43
CA TRP A 164 -3.48 -3.88 11.13
C TRP A 164 -3.57 -5.22 10.37
N GLU A 165 -3.75 -5.21 9.04
CA GLU A 165 -3.74 -6.45 8.22
C GLU A 165 -2.42 -7.21 8.40
N ILE A 166 -1.29 -6.49 8.35
CA ILE A 166 0.05 -7.06 8.48
C ILE A 166 0.22 -7.74 9.84
N PHE A 167 -0.22 -7.13 10.93
CA PHE A 167 -0.17 -7.73 12.26
C PHE A 167 -1.27 -8.77 12.53
N SER A 168 -2.31 -8.79 11.71
CA SER A 168 -3.39 -9.78 11.75
C SER A 168 -3.24 -10.88 10.71
N PHE A 169 -2.04 -11.04 10.13
CA PHE A 169 -1.71 -12.08 9.15
C PHE A 169 -2.68 -12.11 7.95
N GLY A 170 -2.98 -10.93 7.41
CA GLY A 170 -3.84 -10.80 6.22
C GLY A 170 -5.31 -11.10 6.50
N GLN A 171 -5.75 -11.04 7.76
CA GLN A 171 -7.16 -11.14 8.11
C GLN A 171 -7.96 -10.01 7.46
N LEU A 172 -9.21 -10.29 7.06
CA LEU A 172 -10.11 -9.28 6.53
C LEU A 172 -10.45 -8.23 7.60
N PRO A 173 -10.22 -6.93 7.36
CA PRO A 173 -10.58 -5.88 8.32
C PRO A 173 -12.08 -5.88 8.61
N PHE A 174 -12.45 -5.74 9.88
CA PHE A 174 -13.85 -5.75 10.34
C PHE A 174 -14.65 -7.01 9.92
N TYR A 175 -13.99 -8.18 9.82
CA TYR A 175 -14.61 -9.43 9.33
C TYR A 175 -15.94 -9.82 10.02
N LYS A 176 -16.19 -9.35 11.25
CA LYS A 176 -17.42 -9.59 12.01
C LYS A 176 -18.66 -8.85 11.48
N TYR A 177 -18.50 -7.92 10.55
CA TYR A 177 -19.57 -7.05 10.08
C TYR A 177 -19.78 -7.17 8.58
N ASP A 178 -21.04 -7.17 8.14
CA ASP A 178 -21.39 -6.97 6.74
C ASP A 178 -21.14 -5.52 6.28
N ASN A 179 -20.78 -5.33 5.02
CA ASN A 179 -20.44 -4.02 4.45
C ASN A 179 -21.57 -2.99 4.58
N ARG A 180 -22.85 -3.41 4.51
CA ARG A 180 -24.01 -2.50 4.61
C ARG A 180 -24.12 -1.87 5.99
N VAL A 181 -23.85 -2.66 7.04
CA VAL A 181 -23.88 -2.20 8.44
C VAL A 181 -22.59 -1.49 8.81
N LEU A 182 -21.45 -2.04 8.39
CA LEU A 182 -20.11 -1.55 8.70
C LEU A 182 -19.93 -0.07 8.35
N ARG A 183 -20.41 0.35 7.16
CA ARG A 183 -20.34 1.75 6.74
C ARG A 183 -20.91 2.70 7.79
N LYS A 184 -22.09 2.41 8.33
CA LYS A 184 -22.75 3.25 9.33
C LYS A 184 -21.97 3.24 10.65
N LEU A 185 -21.48 2.08 11.06
CA LEU A 185 -20.72 1.94 12.31
C LEU A 185 -19.39 2.71 12.27
N ILE A 186 -18.66 2.65 11.15
CA ILE A 186 -17.42 3.44 10.97
C ILE A 186 -17.75 4.93 11.04
N ILE A 187 -18.74 5.42 10.28
CA ILE A 187 -19.09 6.85 10.29
C ILE A 187 -19.50 7.34 11.70
N GLN A 188 -20.17 6.49 12.48
CA GLN A 188 -20.66 6.83 13.82
C GLN A 188 -19.64 6.61 14.94
N LYS A 189 -18.41 6.17 14.64
CA LYS A 189 -17.40 5.81 15.65
C LYS A 189 -17.89 4.72 16.63
N LYS A 190 -18.64 3.76 16.11
CA LYS A 190 -19.24 2.64 16.88
C LYS A 190 -18.55 1.29 16.67
N VAL A 191 -17.45 1.28 15.92
CA VAL A 191 -16.68 0.07 15.65
C VAL A 191 -15.20 0.42 15.60
N THR A 192 -14.38 -0.53 16.04
CA THR A 192 -12.93 -0.51 15.91
C THR A 192 -12.49 -1.81 15.27
N LEU A 193 -11.27 -1.82 14.72
CA LEU A 193 -10.63 -3.06 14.30
C LEU A 193 -10.49 -3.98 15.53
N SER A 194 -10.61 -5.29 15.31
CA SER A 194 -10.40 -6.25 16.39
C SER A 194 -8.94 -6.26 16.85
N LYS A 195 -8.66 -6.80 18.04
CA LYS A 195 -7.28 -7.06 18.44
C LYS A 195 -6.58 -7.91 17.38
N CYS A 196 -5.33 -7.57 17.07
CA CYS A 196 -4.50 -8.31 16.14
C CYS A 196 -4.18 -9.71 16.68
N LEU A 197 -3.87 -10.62 15.76
CA LEU A 197 -3.41 -11.98 16.09
C LEU A 197 -1.94 -11.98 16.54
N GLY A 198 -1.11 -11.10 15.97
CA GLY A 198 0.25 -10.84 16.43
C GLY A 198 0.33 -9.66 17.39
N GLU A 199 1.47 -9.52 18.05
CA GLU A 199 1.78 -8.36 18.90
C GLU A 199 2.21 -7.17 18.04
N ILE A 200 1.64 -5.99 18.33
CA ILE A 200 2.08 -4.71 17.76
C ILE A 200 2.91 -4.01 18.84
N PRO A 201 4.15 -3.57 18.54
CA PRO A 201 4.93 -2.75 19.46
C PRO A 201 4.13 -1.50 19.89
N PRO A 202 4.22 -1.06 21.16
CA PRO A 202 3.41 0.05 21.67
C PRO A 202 3.51 1.34 20.82
N GLU A 203 4.72 1.71 20.41
CA GLU A 203 5.00 2.92 19.60
C GLU A 203 4.37 2.82 18.22
N MET A 204 4.36 1.62 17.64
CA MET A 204 3.73 1.35 16.37
C MET A 204 2.20 1.35 16.47
N GLU A 205 1.65 0.81 17.55
CA GLU A 205 0.21 0.84 17.80
C GLU A 205 -0.28 2.27 18.01
N GLU A 206 0.49 3.10 18.73
CA GLU A 206 0.20 4.53 18.89
C GLU A 206 0.18 5.25 17.53
N LEU A 207 1.21 5.06 16.70
CA LEU A 207 1.26 5.62 15.35
C LEU A 207 0.07 5.15 14.50
N ARG A 208 -0.25 3.85 14.56
CA ARG A 208 -1.38 3.26 13.83
C ARG A 208 -2.70 3.93 14.25
N LEU A 209 -2.92 4.11 15.55
CA LEU A 209 -4.12 4.77 16.08
C LEU A 209 -4.19 6.25 15.69
N ARG A 210 -3.05 6.99 15.72
CA ARG A 210 -2.95 8.37 15.23
C ARG A 210 -3.31 8.49 13.75
N CYS A 211 -2.84 7.56 12.91
CA CYS A 211 -3.19 7.50 11.48
C CYS A 211 -4.69 7.22 11.25
N MET A 212 -5.38 6.61 12.22
CA MET A 212 -6.81 6.28 12.15
C MET A 212 -7.73 7.32 12.81
N ASP A 213 -7.21 8.50 13.18
CA ASP A 213 -8.03 9.54 13.82
C ASP A 213 -9.23 9.93 12.93
N TYR A 214 -10.37 10.22 13.56
CA TYR A 214 -11.59 10.62 12.88
C TYR A 214 -11.49 12.03 12.28
N ASP A 215 -10.64 12.89 12.84
CA ASP A 215 -10.27 14.18 12.26
C ASP A 215 -9.05 13.99 11.34
N PRO A 216 -9.20 14.16 10.02
CA PRO A 216 -8.09 14.01 9.07
C PRO A 216 -6.91 14.94 9.35
N ASN A 217 -7.13 16.07 10.02
CA ASN A 217 -6.07 17.03 10.34
C ASN A 217 -5.17 16.57 11.49
N LYS A 218 -5.65 15.66 12.34
CA LYS A 218 -4.88 15.07 13.44
C LYS A 218 -4.01 13.89 13.00
N ARG A 219 -4.29 13.35 11.81
CA ARG A 219 -3.46 12.28 11.25
C ARG A 219 -2.12 12.87 10.83
N PRO A 220 -0.99 12.20 11.10
CA PRO A 220 0.29 12.59 10.53
C PRO A 220 0.23 12.53 8.99
N ASP A 221 1.11 13.25 8.30
CA ASP A 221 1.33 12.98 6.88
C ASP A 221 2.38 11.86 6.70
N PHE A 222 2.54 11.37 5.48
CA PHE A 222 3.47 10.28 5.22
C PHE A 222 4.94 10.65 5.50
N ILE A 223 5.33 11.93 5.46
CA ILE A 223 6.69 12.39 5.81
C ILE A 223 6.90 12.20 7.31
N GLU A 224 5.94 12.66 8.10
CA GLU A 224 5.96 12.51 9.55
C GLU A 224 5.94 11.03 9.95
N ILE A 225 5.11 10.21 9.30
CA ILE A 225 5.06 8.75 9.53
C ILE A 225 6.43 8.12 9.25
N GLU A 226 7.09 8.47 8.14
CA GLU A 226 8.43 7.98 7.78
C GLU A 226 9.47 8.31 8.85
N ALA A 227 9.48 9.58 9.30
CA ALA A 227 10.39 10.07 10.32
C ALA A 227 10.19 9.31 11.64
N ILE A 228 8.94 9.20 12.10
CA ILE A 228 8.59 8.49 13.34
C ILE A 228 9.06 7.02 13.28
N ILE A 229 8.82 6.32 12.16
CA ILE A 229 9.24 4.92 12.02
C ILE A 229 10.76 4.77 11.96
N SER A 230 11.45 5.71 11.33
CA SER A 230 12.91 5.65 11.17
C SER A 230 13.66 5.76 12.52
N GLU A 231 13.02 6.33 13.52
CA GLU A 231 13.52 6.51 14.88
C GLU A 231 13.13 5.37 15.84
N MET A 232 12.20 4.48 15.45
CA MET A 232 11.77 3.37 16.32
C MET A 232 12.89 2.32 16.49
N PRO A 233 13.18 1.87 17.72
CA PRO A 233 14.32 1.00 18.03
C PRO A 233 14.20 -0.42 17.46
N ASP A 234 12.98 -0.94 17.33
CA ASP A 234 12.71 -2.33 16.90
C ASP A 234 12.40 -2.47 15.40
N VAL A 235 12.69 -1.44 14.61
CA VAL A 235 12.49 -1.44 13.16
C VAL A 235 13.77 -1.86 12.48
N ILE A 236 13.77 -3.00 11.77
CA ILE A 236 14.90 -3.30 10.88
C ILE A 236 14.93 -2.20 9.83
N LYS A 237 16.07 -1.52 9.72
CA LYS A 237 16.28 -0.55 8.66
C LYS A 237 16.52 -1.31 7.35
N PRO A 238 15.90 -0.91 6.23
CA PRO A 238 16.13 -1.58 4.97
C PRO A 238 17.61 -1.48 4.63
N LYS A 239 18.25 -2.62 4.30
CA LYS A 239 19.59 -2.59 3.74
C LYS A 239 19.53 -1.77 2.45
N PRO A 240 20.48 -0.84 2.22
CA PRO A 240 20.52 -0.12 0.96
C PRO A 240 20.61 -1.12 -0.20
N PRO A 241 20.00 -0.82 -1.36
CA PRO A 241 19.97 -1.77 -2.48
C PRO A 241 21.38 -2.17 -2.86
N SER A 242 21.53 -3.44 -3.24
CA SER A 242 22.82 -3.97 -3.70
C SER A 242 23.34 -3.13 -4.86
N TRP A 243 24.67 -3.06 -5.01
CA TRP A 243 25.28 -2.33 -6.10
C TRP A 243 24.78 -2.81 -7.47
N TRP A 244 24.50 -4.11 -7.60
CA TRP A 244 23.89 -4.72 -8.80
C TRP A 244 22.49 -4.20 -9.08
N THR A 245 21.65 -4.07 -8.05
CA THR A 245 20.28 -3.52 -8.19
C THR A 245 20.33 -2.07 -8.66
N ARG A 246 21.26 -1.27 -8.11
CA ARG A 246 21.48 0.12 -8.53
C ARG A 246 21.95 0.22 -9.98
N ILE A 247 22.89 -0.63 -10.39
CA ILE A 247 23.39 -0.68 -11.77
C ILE A 247 22.34 -1.19 -12.73
N SER A 248 21.62 -2.27 -12.41
CA SER A 248 20.53 -2.78 -13.23
C SER A 248 19.46 -1.71 -13.45
N THR A 249 19.11 -0.97 -12.40
CA THR A 249 18.20 0.18 -12.50
C THR A 249 18.78 1.27 -13.40
N ALA A 250 20.06 1.63 -13.24
CA ALA A 250 20.72 2.65 -14.06
C ALA A 250 20.87 2.24 -15.55
N ILE A 251 21.17 0.97 -15.83
CA ILE A 251 21.26 0.41 -17.18
C ILE A 251 19.87 0.35 -17.81
N SER A 252 18.86 -0.12 -17.08
CA SER A 252 17.46 -0.07 -17.52
C SER A 252 17.06 1.38 -17.84
N ASP A 253 17.46 2.34 -17.00
CA ASP A 253 17.20 3.75 -17.24
C ASP A 253 17.95 4.30 -18.47
N TYR A 254 19.18 3.86 -18.73
CA TYR A 254 19.93 4.22 -19.94
C TYR A 254 19.31 3.63 -21.22
N ILE A 255 18.91 2.35 -21.18
CA ILE A 255 18.38 1.61 -22.33
C ILE A 255 16.95 2.05 -22.63
N TYR A 256 16.06 2.08 -21.62
CA TYR A 256 14.63 2.35 -21.81
C TYR A 256 14.29 3.83 -21.62
N GLY A 257 15.12 4.62 -20.95
CA GLY A 257 14.91 6.07 -20.80
C GLY A 257 15.13 6.86 -22.08
N ARG A 258 15.87 6.33 -23.06
CA ARG A 258 16.01 6.91 -24.41
C ARG A 258 14.84 6.61 -25.35
N VAL A 259 13.93 5.71 -24.99
CA VAL A 259 12.79 5.33 -25.84
C VAL A 259 11.60 6.30 -25.68
N TYR A 260 11.66 7.22 -24.71
CA TYR A 260 10.58 8.14 -24.36
C TYR A 260 10.92 9.63 -24.49
N THR A 261 11.97 9.99 -25.25
CA THR A 261 12.20 11.36 -25.74
C THR A 261 12.00 11.40 -27.24
#